data_AF-A0A7C7SW22-F1
#
_entry.id   AF-A0A7C7SW22-F1
#
_cell.length_a   1.000
_cell.length_b   1.000
_cell.length_c   1.000
_cell.angle_alpha   90.00
_cell.angle_beta   90.00
_cell.angle_gamma   90.00
#
_symmetry.space_group_name_H-M   'P 1'
#
loop_
_entity.id
_entity.type
_entity.pdbx_description
1 polymer ?
#
loop_
_entity_poly.entity_id
_entity_poly.type
_entity_poly.pdbx_seq_one_letter_code
_entity_poly.pdbx_strand_id
1 'polypeptide(L)'
;MDAIRAQAEALSKSLSQKEITSLAMVRDGFGMIRSVEMAQETVEDAIDACADANPDMAKDLNARHDAWDDAIEAAIDAQEDKLDASINDKVFADPDAIEDYLDAIDDAADEAESNIEKQLITSESACTNLKNSMDGTQETITKMLSEIKWPEAEAAK
;
A
#
# COMPACT_ATOMS: atom_id res chain seq x y z
N MET A 1 11.85 -5.94 13.63
CA MET A 1 13.14 -6.00 12.90
C MET A 1 13.86 -7.35 13.00
N ASP A 2 14.16 -7.90 14.19
CA ASP A 2 14.88 -9.18 14.31
C ASP A 2 14.08 -10.38 13.76
N ALA A 3 12.75 -10.38 13.90
CA ALA A 3 11.86 -11.42 13.38
C ALA A 3 11.86 -11.47 11.83
N ILE A 4 11.65 -10.32 11.17
CA ILE A 4 11.70 -10.19 9.70
C ILE A 4 13.04 -10.70 9.15
N ARG A 5 14.15 -10.34 9.81
CA ARG A 5 15.49 -10.81 9.40
C ARG A 5 15.61 -12.33 9.50
N ALA A 6 15.12 -12.92 10.59
CA ALA A 6 15.16 -14.37 10.78
C ALA A 6 14.32 -15.11 9.73
N GLN A 7 13.12 -14.61 9.41
CA GLN A 7 12.27 -15.15 8.34
C GLN A 7 12.93 -15.00 6.96
N ALA A 8 13.49 -13.83 6.63
CA ALA A 8 14.21 -13.62 5.39
C ALA A 8 15.42 -14.57 5.24
N GLU A 9 16.16 -14.80 6.33
CA GLU A 9 17.27 -15.77 6.34
C GLU A 9 16.77 -17.21 6.16
N ALA A 10 15.62 -17.58 6.72
CA ALA A 10 15.00 -18.89 6.54
C ALA A 10 14.56 -19.09 5.07
N LEU A 11 13.81 -18.14 4.50
CA LEU A 11 13.37 -18.14 3.12
C LEU A 11 14.54 -18.20 2.13
N SER A 12 15.62 -17.47 2.40
CA SER A 12 16.82 -17.50 1.52
C SER A 12 17.48 -18.87 1.41
N LYS A 13 17.25 -19.77 2.39
CA LYS A 13 17.81 -21.13 2.43
C LYS A 13 16.85 -22.16 1.84
N SER A 14 15.54 -21.92 1.90
CA SER A 14 14.51 -22.86 1.43
C SER A 14 14.13 -22.61 -0.03
N LEU A 15 14.11 -21.35 -0.47
CA LEU A 15 13.66 -20.98 -1.81
C LEU A 15 14.73 -21.24 -2.88
N SER A 16 14.28 -21.66 -4.06
CA SER A 16 15.11 -21.69 -5.26
C SER A 16 15.45 -20.27 -5.74
N GLN A 17 16.45 -20.15 -6.63
CA GLN A 17 16.82 -18.85 -7.18
C GLN A 17 15.66 -18.14 -7.92
N LYS A 18 14.77 -18.92 -8.56
CA LYS A 18 13.59 -18.40 -9.25
C LYS A 18 12.55 -17.90 -8.24
N GLU A 19 12.29 -18.66 -7.19
CA GLU A 19 11.40 -18.25 -6.11
C GLU A 19 11.94 -17.02 -5.37
N ILE A 20 13.25 -16.91 -5.15
CA ILE A 20 13.87 -15.70 -4.57
C ILE A 20 13.61 -14.47 -5.46
N THR A 21 13.73 -14.60 -6.78
CA THR A 21 13.39 -13.51 -7.71
C THR A 21 11.90 -13.17 -7.67
N SER A 22 11.03 -14.18 -7.55
CA SER A 22 9.58 -13.99 -7.46
C SER A 22 9.19 -13.33 -6.13
N LEU A 23 9.81 -13.73 -5.02
CA LEU A 23 9.64 -13.12 -3.70
C LEU A 23 10.05 -11.66 -3.70
N ALA A 24 11.14 -11.29 -4.41
CA ALA A 24 11.52 -9.89 -4.54
C ALA A 24 10.42 -9.06 -5.22
N MET A 25 9.81 -9.59 -6.30
CA MET A 25 8.69 -8.92 -6.99
C MET A 25 7.46 -8.80 -6.09
N VAL A 26 7.08 -9.89 -5.42
CA VAL A 26 5.96 -9.94 -4.47
C VAL A 26 6.15 -8.94 -3.34
N ARG A 27 7.32 -8.93 -2.71
CA ARG A 27 7.64 -8.01 -1.61
C ARG A 27 7.61 -6.55 -2.06
N ASP A 28 8.18 -6.24 -3.23
CA ASP A 28 8.20 -4.88 -3.75
C ASP A 28 6.77 -4.41 -4.13
N GLY A 29 5.94 -5.29 -4.70
CA GLY A 29 4.53 -5.01 -4.99
C GLY A 29 3.70 -4.82 -3.72
N PHE A 30 3.84 -5.71 -2.74
CA PHE A 30 3.21 -5.60 -1.42
C PHE A 30 3.57 -4.29 -0.73
N GLY A 31 4.87 -3.96 -0.65
CA GLY A 31 5.32 -2.72 -0.02
C GLY A 31 4.80 -1.46 -0.72
N MET A 32 4.58 -1.54 -2.04
CA MET A 32 3.96 -0.46 -2.81
C MET A 32 2.48 -0.27 -2.44
N ILE A 33 1.71 -1.37 -2.34
CA ILE A 33 0.29 -1.34 -1.93
C ILE A 33 0.18 -0.71 -0.54
N ARG A 34 0.89 -1.25 0.45
CA ARG A 34 0.87 -0.75 1.83
C ARG A 34 1.30 0.72 1.94
N SER A 35 2.28 1.14 1.13
CA SER A 35 2.70 2.55 1.08
C SER A 35 1.59 3.49 0.57
N VAL A 36 0.73 3.02 -0.33
CA VAL A 36 -0.41 3.82 -0.82
C VAL A 36 -1.51 3.88 0.23
N GLU A 37 -1.83 2.77 0.89
CA GLU A 37 -2.85 2.75 1.96
C GLU A 37 -2.48 3.66 3.14
N MET A 38 -1.22 3.61 3.60
CA MET A 38 -0.73 4.56 4.62
C MET A 38 -0.85 6.03 4.18
N ALA A 39 -0.68 6.28 2.87
CA ALA A 39 -0.87 7.61 2.31
C ALA A 39 -2.35 8.01 2.25
N GLN A 40 -3.28 7.07 1.98
CA GLN A 40 -4.72 7.31 2.04
C GLN A 40 -5.14 7.67 3.47
N GLU A 41 -4.74 6.90 4.47
CA GLU A 41 -5.05 7.18 5.88
C GLU A 41 -4.53 8.57 6.30
N THR A 42 -3.31 8.92 5.89
CA THR A 42 -2.74 10.24 6.19
C THR A 42 -3.49 11.39 5.50
N VAL A 43 -4.03 11.15 4.30
CA VAL A 43 -4.85 12.12 3.58
C VAL A 43 -6.23 12.23 4.24
N GLU A 44 -6.84 11.13 4.66
CA GLU A 44 -8.11 11.10 5.41
C GLU A 44 -7.98 11.92 6.70
N ASP A 45 -6.96 11.65 7.52
CA ASP A 45 -6.63 12.42 8.72
C ASP A 45 -6.54 13.93 8.44
N ALA A 46 -5.88 14.28 7.33
CA ALA A 46 -5.71 15.68 6.92
C ALA A 46 -7.03 16.32 6.44
N ILE A 47 -7.90 15.55 5.76
CA ILE A 47 -9.22 15.99 5.33
C ILE A 47 -10.12 16.24 6.53
N ASP A 48 -10.15 15.32 7.49
CA ASP A 48 -10.92 15.45 8.73
C ASP A 48 -10.48 16.69 9.52
N ALA A 49 -9.17 16.84 9.73
CA ALA A 49 -8.63 18.01 10.42
C ALA A 49 -8.92 19.33 9.67
N CYS A 50 -8.89 19.32 8.33
CA CYS A 50 -9.24 20.47 7.50
C CYS A 50 -10.74 20.81 7.55
N ALA A 51 -11.60 19.79 7.54
CA ALA A 51 -13.05 19.95 7.61
C ALA A 51 -13.50 20.50 8.97
N ASP A 52 -12.90 20.01 10.06
CA ASP A 52 -13.15 20.49 11.42
C ASP A 52 -12.71 21.95 11.61
N ALA A 53 -11.54 22.32 11.08
CA ALA A 53 -11.00 23.66 11.20
C ALA A 53 -11.69 24.66 10.23
N ASN A 54 -12.21 24.19 9.10
CA ASN A 54 -12.82 25.02 8.05
C ASN A 54 -14.18 24.44 7.63
N PRO A 55 -15.23 24.58 8.46
CA PRO A 55 -16.54 23.94 8.22
C PRO A 55 -17.21 24.32 6.90
N ASP A 56 -16.93 25.52 6.38
CA ASP A 56 -17.46 25.99 5.09
C ASP A 56 -16.90 25.17 3.90
N MET A 57 -15.73 24.53 4.07
CA MET A 57 -15.08 23.69 3.06
C MET A 57 -15.38 22.20 3.24
N ALA A 58 -15.86 21.77 4.41
CA ALA A 58 -16.00 20.36 4.79
C ALA A 58 -16.72 19.51 3.73
N LYS A 59 -17.86 20.01 3.22
CA LYS A 59 -18.62 19.27 2.20
C LYS A 59 -17.84 19.04 0.90
N ASP A 60 -17.09 20.05 0.45
CA ASP A 60 -16.34 20.00 -0.80
C ASP A 60 -15.03 19.21 -0.64
N LEU A 61 -14.42 19.26 0.56
CA LEU A 61 -13.27 18.42 0.92
C LEU A 61 -13.65 16.94 0.95
N ASN A 62 -14.68 16.57 1.73
CA ASN A 62 -15.09 15.18 1.88
C ASN A 62 -15.57 14.60 0.55
N ALA A 63 -16.39 15.33 -0.22
CA ALA A 63 -16.83 14.84 -1.52
C ALA A 63 -15.68 14.63 -2.51
N ARG A 64 -14.61 15.44 -2.43
CA ARG A 64 -13.42 15.21 -3.26
C ARG A 64 -12.59 14.04 -2.72
N HIS A 65 -12.45 13.91 -1.41
CA HIS A 65 -11.77 12.81 -0.75
C HIS A 65 -12.42 11.47 -1.11
N ASP A 66 -13.73 11.32 -0.90
CA ASP A 66 -14.46 10.08 -1.21
C ASP A 66 -14.22 9.64 -2.68
N ALA A 67 -14.31 10.58 -3.63
CA ALA A 67 -14.05 10.27 -5.04
C ALA A 67 -12.57 9.98 -5.37
N TRP A 68 -11.64 10.50 -4.58
CA TRP A 68 -10.21 10.20 -4.69
C TRP A 68 -9.94 8.79 -4.19
N ASP A 69 -10.49 8.49 -3.01
CA ASP A 69 -10.30 7.28 -2.24
C ASP A 69 -10.90 6.07 -2.98
N ASP A 70 -12.18 6.15 -3.38
CA ASP A 70 -12.88 5.13 -4.17
C ASP A 70 -12.06 4.69 -5.42
N ALA A 71 -11.39 5.65 -6.07
CA ALA A 71 -10.64 5.39 -7.29
C ALA A 71 -9.29 4.72 -7.01
N ILE A 72 -8.69 4.99 -5.85
CA ILE A 72 -7.43 4.37 -5.42
C ILE A 72 -7.70 3.00 -4.83
N GLU A 73 -8.71 2.84 -3.98
CA GLU A 73 -9.16 1.55 -3.43
C GLU A 73 -9.42 0.54 -4.56
N ALA A 74 -10.19 0.93 -5.59
CA ALA A 74 -10.43 0.06 -6.74
C ALA A 74 -9.14 -0.36 -7.49
N ALA A 75 -8.10 0.49 -7.46
CA ALA A 75 -6.80 0.16 -8.03
C ALA A 75 -5.97 -0.73 -7.09
N ILE A 76 -6.10 -0.57 -5.77
CA ILE A 76 -5.47 -1.42 -4.75
C ILE A 76 -6.06 -2.83 -4.80
N ASP A 77 -7.39 -2.97 -4.75
CA ASP A 77 -8.10 -4.26 -4.83
C ASP A 77 -7.61 -5.08 -6.02
N ALA A 78 -7.50 -4.44 -7.19
CA ALA A 78 -7.03 -5.07 -8.41
C ALA A 78 -5.55 -5.52 -8.37
N GLN A 79 -4.74 -4.98 -7.46
CA GLN A 79 -3.36 -5.41 -7.21
C GLN A 79 -3.27 -6.41 -6.06
N GLU A 80 -4.12 -6.31 -5.03
CA GLU A 80 -4.23 -7.33 -3.98
C GLU A 80 -4.67 -8.68 -4.55
N ASP A 81 -5.64 -8.69 -5.48
CA ASP A 81 -6.03 -9.91 -6.22
C ASP A 81 -4.82 -10.55 -6.94
N LYS A 82 -3.92 -9.74 -7.49
CA LYS A 82 -2.72 -10.22 -8.19
C LYS A 82 -1.63 -10.64 -7.23
N LEU A 83 -1.51 -9.96 -6.09
CA LEU A 83 -0.61 -10.35 -5.00
C LEU A 83 -0.99 -11.73 -4.49
N ASP A 84 -2.27 -11.94 -4.16
CA ASP A 84 -2.81 -13.22 -3.71
C ASP A 84 -2.53 -14.32 -4.73
N ALA A 85 -2.89 -14.10 -6.00
CA ALA A 85 -2.58 -15.05 -7.07
C ALA A 85 -1.06 -15.32 -7.21
N SER A 86 -0.21 -14.30 -7.04
CA SER A 86 1.25 -14.43 -7.12
C SER A 86 1.86 -15.24 -5.99
N ILE A 87 1.18 -15.33 -4.86
CA ILE A 87 1.58 -16.15 -3.71
C ILE A 87 1.01 -17.57 -3.87
N ASN A 88 -0.25 -17.69 -4.25
CA ASN A 88 -1.03 -18.92 -4.19
C ASN A 88 -0.99 -19.79 -5.47
N ASP A 89 -0.70 -19.24 -6.66
CA ASP A 89 -0.72 -20.00 -7.94
C ASP A 89 0.58 -20.79 -8.23
N LYS A 90 1.05 -21.60 -7.27
CA LYS A 90 2.22 -22.49 -7.41
C LYS A 90 3.52 -21.77 -7.80
N VAL A 91 3.61 -20.48 -7.54
CA VAL A 91 4.83 -19.68 -7.70
C VAL A 91 5.86 -20.08 -6.64
N PHE A 92 5.38 -20.37 -5.42
CA PHE A 92 6.17 -20.81 -4.28
C PHE A 92 5.79 -22.22 -3.85
N ALA A 93 6.77 -22.98 -3.35
CA ALA A 93 6.52 -24.29 -2.76
C ALA A 93 5.75 -24.24 -1.43
N ASP A 94 5.84 -23.12 -0.71
CA ASP A 94 5.23 -22.89 0.60
C ASP A 94 4.66 -21.46 0.67
N PRO A 95 3.42 -21.24 0.20
CA PRO A 95 2.77 -19.93 0.18
C PRO A 95 2.62 -19.31 1.58
N ASP A 96 2.24 -20.12 2.59
CA ASP A 96 2.05 -19.68 3.97
C ASP A 96 3.32 -18.99 4.52
N ALA A 97 4.51 -19.52 4.21
CA ALA A 97 5.77 -18.92 4.64
C ALA A 97 6.06 -17.55 3.98
N ILE A 98 5.45 -17.27 2.83
CA ILE A 98 5.53 -15.97 2.15
C ILE A 98 4.55 -15.00 2.80
N GLU A 99 3.32 -15.42 3.06
CA GLU A 99 2.29 -14.63 3.77
C GLU A 99 2.81 -14.22 5.16
N ASP A 100 3.28 -15.17 5.98
CA ASP A 100 3.87 -14.92 7.29
C ASP A 100 5.03 -13.91 7.27
N TYR A 101 5.77 -13.86 6.16
CA TYR A 101 6.88 -12.91 5.97
C TYR A 101 6.39 -11.52 5.60
N LEU A 102 5.36 -11.41 4.76
CA LEU A 102 4.74 -10.14 4.41
C LEU A 102 4.00 -9.55 5.61
N ASP A 103 3.26 -10.35 6.36
CA ASP A 103 2.56 -9.94 7.59
C ASP A 103 3.56 -9.36 8.61
N ALA A 104 4.71 -10.01 8.80
CA ALA A 104 5.74 -9.49 9.70
C ALA A 104 6.35 -8.16 9.24
N ILE A 105 6.33 -7.86 7.93
CA ILE A 105 6.73 -6.56 7.39
C ILE A 105 5.64 -5.52 7.68
N ASP A 106 4.38 -5.89 7.49
CA ASP A 106 3.22 -5.05 7.75
C ASP A 106 3.14 -4.61 9.21
N ASP A 107 3.19 -5.58 10.13
CA ASP A 107 3.22 -5.34 11.58
C ASP A 107 4.32 -4.35 11.98
N ALA A 108 5.48 -4.43 11.33
CA ALA A 108 6.59 -3.53 11.61
C ALA A 108 6.42 -2.14 10.98
N ALA A 109 5.69 -2.04 9.87
CA ALA A 109 5.31 -0.77 9.26
C ALA A 109 4.27 -0.06 10.14
N ASP A 110 3.23 -0.77 10.59
CA ASP A 110 2.21 -0.28 11.51
C ASP A 110 2.81 0.19 12.84
N GLU A 111 3.71 -0.60 13.42
CA GLU A 111 4.43 -0.19 14.63
C GLU A 111 5.24 1.10 14.36
N ALA A 112 5.92 1.20 13.23
CA ALA A 112 6.71 2.39 12.90
C ALA A 112 5.82 3.64 12.71
N GLU A 113 4.71 3.51 11.99
CA GLU A 113 3.76 4.59 11.71
C GLU A 113 3.09 5.09 13.00
N SER A 114 2.66 4.17 13.88
CA SER A 114 2.04 4.52 15.17
C SER A 114 2.94 5.36 16.09
N ASN A 115 4.25 5.34 15.86
CA ASN A 115 5.23 6.12 16.62
C ASN A 115 5.49 7.51 16.02
N ILE A 116 4.85 7.87 14.90
CA ILE A 116 5.00 9.16 14.24
C ILE A 116 3.90 10.11 14.71
N GLU A 117 4.30 11.21 15.36
CA GLU A 117 3.37 12.29 15.67
C GLU A 117 3.14 13.18 14.44
N LYS A 118 1.98 13.00 13.78
CA LYS A 118 1.60 13.79 12.60
C LYS A 118 1.19 15.21 13.00
N GLN A 119 1.84 16.22 12.43
CA GLN A 119 1.44 17.62 12.58
C GLN A 119 0.67 18.10 11.35
N LEU A 120 -0.65 18.10 11.44
CA LEU A 120 -1.54 18.49 10.35
C LEU A 120 -1.67 20.01 10.24
N ILE A 121 -1.53 20.54 9.02
CA ILE A 121 -1.65 21.98 8.73
C ILE A 121 -3.04 22.27 8.20
N THR A 122 -3.87 22.94 9.01
CA THR A 122 -5.30 23.14 8.71
C THR A 122 -5.66 24.56 8.27
N SER A 123 -4.66 25.36 7.87
CA SER A 123 -4.95 26.69 7.29
C SER A 123 -5.77 26.54 6.00
N GLU A 124 -6.73 27.44 5.76
CA GLU A 124 -7.60 27.42 4.58
C GLU A 124 -6.84 27.23 3.24
N SER A 125 -5.69 27.91 3.09
CA SER A 125 -4.81 27.77 1.92
C SER A 125 -4.21 26.37 1.80
N ALA A 126 -3.78 25.77 2.91
CA ALA A 126 -3.25 24.40 2.92
C ALA A 126 -4.34 23.38 2.58
N CYS A 127 -5.54 23.51 3.16
CA CYS A 127 -6.67 22.64 2.87
C CYS A 127 -7.13 22.77 1.40
N THR A 128 -7.11 23.98 0.85
CA THR A 128 -7.38 24.22 -0.58
C THR A 128 -6.35 23.52 -1.46
N ASN A 129 -5.06 23.59 -1.09
CA ASN A 129 -4.00 22.93 -1.84
C ASN A 129 -4.08 21.40 -1.75
N LEU A 130 -4.36 20.85 -0.57
CA LEU A 130 -4.63 19.43 -0.39
C LEU A 130 -5.72 18.98 -1.35
N LYS A 131 -6.87 19.67 -1.34
CA LYS A 131 -7.98 19.40 -2.23
C LYS A 131 -7.59 19.39 -3.70
N ASN A 132 -6.89 20.44 -4.15
CA ASN A 132 -6.49 20.58 -5.55
C ASN A 132 -5.44 19.55 -5.97
N SER A 133 -4.63 19.05 -5.03
CA SER A 133 -3.59 18.05 -5.30
C SER A 133 -4.15 16.64 -5.51
N MET A 134 -5.37 16.36 -5.02
CA MET A 134 -5.98 15.03 -5.13
C MET A 134 -6.14 14.59 -6.59
N ASP A 135 -6.50 15.47 -7.53
CA ASP A 135 -6.63 15.10 -8.96
C ASP A 135 -5.32 14.57 -9.55
N GLY A 136 -4.21 15.28 -9.31
CA GLY A 136 -2.91 14.89 -9.86
C GLY A 136 -2.31 13.67 -9.17
N THR A 137 -2.55 13.53 -7.86
CA THR A 137 -2.06 12.38 -7.10
C THR A 137 -2.85 11.12 -7.43
N GLN A 138 -4.17 11.20 -7.64
CA GLN A 138 -5.00 10.06 -8.05
C GLN A 138 -4.48 9.41 -9.34
N GLU A 139 -4.26 10.19 -10.40
CA GLU A 139 -3.73 9.66 -11.66
C GLU A 139 -2.32 9.06 -11.47
N THR A 140 -1.49 9.72 -10.67
CA THR A 140 -0.12 9.26 -10.41
C THR A 140 -0.12 7.93 -9.65
N ILE A 141 -0.91 7.82 -8.57
CA ILE A 141 -1.00 6.64 -7.72
C ILE A 141 -1.59 5.47 -8.49
N THR A 142 -2.74 5.66 -9.15
CA THR A 142 -3.39 4.60 -9.94
C THR A 142 -2.49 4.08 -11.06
N LYS A 143 -1.74 4.98 -11.72
CA LYS A 143 -0.72 4.58 -12.69
C LYS A 143 0.40 3.77 -12.05
N MET A 144 0.96 4.25 -10.94
CA MET A 144 2.03 3.56 -10.22
C MET A 144 1.62 2.15 -9.78
N LEU A 145 0.41 1.98 -9.24
CA LEU A 145 -0.18 0.68 -8.90
C LEU A 145 -0.35 -0.21 -10.13
N SER A 146 -0.78 0.36 -11.27
CA SER A 146 -0.94 -0.40 -12.53
C SER A 146 0.39 -0.92 -13.11
N GLU A 147 1.52 -0.29 -12.76
CA GLU A 147 2.85 -0.64 -13.25
C GLU A 147 3.56 -1.69 -12.38
N ILE A 148 2.93 -2.13 -11.26
CA ILE A 148 3.46 -3.22 -10.44
C ILE A 148 3.61 -4.48 -11.29
N LYS A 149 4.78 -5.11 -11.16
CA LYS A 149 5.12 -6.35 -11.87
C LYS A 149 4.99 -7.53 -10.92
N TRP A 150 4.20 -8.49 -11.33
CA TRP A 150 3.93 -9.72 -10.58
C TRP A 150 4.64 -10.91 -11.23
N PRO A 151 5.08 -11.91 -10.44
CA PRO A 151 5.61 -13.14 -10.99
C PRO A 151 4.52 -13.92 -11.74
N GLU A 152 4.86 -14.51 -12.88
CA GLU A 152 3.94 -15.36 -13.63
C GLU A 152 4.02 -16.81 -13.12
N ALA A 153 2.87 -17.43 -12.84
CA ALA A 153 2.76 -18.85 -12.57
C ALA A 153 3.22 -19.67 -13.80
N GLU A 154 3.88 -20.81 -13.58
CA GLU A 154 4.20 -21.70 -14.70
C GLU A 154 2.92 -22.28 -15.31
N ALA A 155 2.73 -22.11 -16.62
CA ALA A 155 1.76 -22.91 -17.35
C ALA A 155 2.12 -24.39 -17.16
N ALA A 156 1.22 -25.16 -16.54
CA ALA A 156 1.38 -26.61 -16.37
C ALA A 156 1.66 -27.24 -17.75
N LYS A 157 2.89 -27.75 -17.93
CA LYS A 157 3.27 -28.55 -19.11
C LYS A 157 2.81 -29.99 -18.96
#